data_AF-A0ABD3QHH7-F1
#
_entry.id   AF-A0ABD3QHH7-F1
#
_cell.length_a   1.000
_cell.length_b   1.000
_cell.length_c   1.000
_cell.angle_alpha   90.00
_cell.angle_beta   90.00
_cell.angle_gamma   90.00
#
_symmetry.space_group_name_H-M   'P 1'
#
loop_
_entity.id
_entity.type
_entity.pdbx_description
1 polymer ?
#
loop_
_entity_poly.entity_id
_entity_poly.type
_entity_poly.pdbx_seq_one_letter_code
_entity_poly.pdbx_strand_id
1 'polypeptide(L)'
;MPGESSTERQFSSPKLCTIVYVLGVEGSMHHGVTPVLRSLAKMQLDEYTGLPYDVKYANRELRSAIFGFSKNDRTIDNPTMVRHTMRRICPANGAHHVIVEDLSFPSGEADDPRTYRVHRQRWWYQSTMEQIAMSETALNHPTNLYAFYEAYSPYADIRFVVLHRPYIKTVASHMDYDGTVEQHSNVLRGYMLLLRRFLDSHPRTWTLVCVERMTSSFHGDNVESRDESRRRILSMLAEFLGWDHRTAEGCHDCYDGWEESGRDHVGELGEENMLVLLEHMRTLGGIWPPEVEGAILEQKCGL
;
A
#
# COMPACT_ATOMS: atom_id res chain seq x y z
N MET A 1 54.46 -2.45 -10.80
CA MET A 1 53.15 -2.97 -10.34
C MET A 1 52.47 -1.88 -9.54
N PRO A 2 51.40 -1.24 -10.04
CA PRO A 2 50.62 -0.31 -9.25
C PRO A 2 49.49 -1.09 -8.56
N GLY A 3 49.51 -1.12 -7.24
CA GLY A 3 48.50 -1.75 -6.39
C GLY A 3 47.64 -0.70 -5.71
N GLU A 4 46.35 -1.04 -5.62
CA GLU A 4 45.36 -0.59 -4.63
C GLU A 4 44.76 0.82 -4.82
N SER A 5 43.76 0.89 -5.69
CA SER A 5 42.65 1.83 -5.57
C SER A 5 41.61 1.23 -4.60
N SER A 6 41.63 1.71 -3.36
CA SER A 6 40.58 1.47 -2.37
C SER A 6 39.30 2.16 -2.85
N THR A 7 38.30 1.37 -3.22
CA THR A 7 36.94 1.85 -3.45
C THR A 7 36.35 2.29 -2.12
N GLU A 8 36.38 3.61 -1.86
CA GLU A 8 35.53 4.24 -0.86
C GLU A 8 34.08 3.88 -1.18
N ARG A 9 33.52 2.93 -0.41
CA ARG A 9 32.07 2.83 -0.27
C ARG A 9 31.64 4.12 0.40
N GLN A 10 31.19 5.07 -0.41
CA GLN A 10 30.51 6.27 0.03
C GLN A 10 29.22 5.81 0.72
N PHE A 11 29.30 5.50 2.01
CA PHE A 11 28.13 5.26 2.85
C PHE A 11 27.41 6.59 2.94
N SER A 12 26.43 6.80 2.06
CA SER A 12 25.44 7.86 2.28
C SER A 12 24.86 7.64 3.66
N SER A 13 24.85 8.69 4.49
CA SER A 13 24.25 8.62 5.82
C SER A 13 22.85 8.01 5.73
N PRO A 14 22.44 7.14 6.68
CA PRO A 14 21.10 6.59 6.70
C PRO A 14 20.08 7.73 6.62
N LYS A 15 19.09 7.60 5.73
CA LYS A 15 17.99 8.55 5.69
C LYS A 15 17.18 8.36 6.97
N LEU A 16 17.17 9.35 7.85
CA LEU A 16 16.37 9.37 9.08
C LEU A 16 14.86 9.60 8.81
N CYS A 17 14.39 9.27 7.61
CA CYS A 17 13.03 9.52 7.16
C CYS A 17 12.59 8.36 6.27
N THR A 18 11.58 7.62 6.71
CA THR A 18 10.95 6.53 5.96
C THR A 18 9.49 6.90 5.71
N ILE A 19 9.04 6.77 4.47
CA ILE A 19 7.63 6.86 4.11
C ILE A 19 7.16 5.47 3.70
N VAL A 20 6.27 4.88 4.49
CA VAL A 20 5.63 3.61 4.20
C VAL A 20 4.27 3.90 3.59
N TYR A 21 4.10 3.58 2.31
CA TYR A 21 2.83 3.71 1.62
C TYR A 21 2.15 2.35 1.51
N VAL A 22 1.03 2.18 2.21
CA VAL A 22 0.17 0.99 2.13
C VAL A 22 -0.64 1.08 0.84
N LEU A 23 -0.27 0.28 -0.16
CA LEU A 23 -0.95 0.22 -1.45
C LEU A 23 -2.00 -0.88 -1.41
N GLY A 24 -3.20 -0.59 -1.91
CA GLY A 24 -4.18 -1.61 -2.16
C GLY A 24 -5.31 -1.05 -3.01
N VAL A 25 -5.95 -1.95 -3.75
CA VAL A 25 -7.20 -1.58 -4.41
C VAL A 25 -8.32 -1.43 -3.38
N GLU A 26 -9.33 -0.63 -3.68
CA GLU A 26 -10.51 -0.49 -2.81
C GLU A 26 -11.05 -1.86 -2.37
N GLY A 27 -11.41 -1.99 -1.09
CA GLY A 27 -11.79 -3.28 -0.50
C GLY A 27 -10.63 -4.14 0.02
N SER A 28 -9.36 -3.73 -0.13
CA SER A 28 -8.15 -4.46 0.32
C SER A 28 -7.90 -4.50 1.84
N MET A 29 -8.78 -3.94 2.65
CA MET A 29 -8.63 -3.83 4.12
C MET A 29 -7.41 -3.03 4.60
N HIS A 30 -6.99 -2.00 3.87
CA HIS A 30 -5.90 -1.12 4.31
C HIS A 30 -6.12 -0.50 5.70
N HIS A 31 -7.36 -0.15 6.06
CA HIS A 31 -7.70 0.31 7.41
C HIS A 31 -7.42 -0.71 8.52
N GLY A 32 -7.41 -2.01 8.22
CA GLY A 32 -7.04 -3.06 9.18
C GLY A 32 -5.53 -3.22 9.33
N VAL A 33 -4.77 -3.13 8.22
CA VAL A 33 -3.30 -3.32 8.23
C VAL A 33 -2.55 -2.10 8.75
N THR A 34 -3.04 -0.90 8.47
CA THR A 34 -2.40 0.36 8.87
C THR A 34 -2.13 0.45 10.38
N PRO A 35 -3.09 0.13 11.30
CA PRO A 35 -2.83 0.08 12.73
C PRO A 35 -1.69 -0.87 13.12
N VAL A 36 -1.60 -2.03 12.46
CA VAL A 36 -0.56 -3.05 12.70
C VAL A 36 0.82 -2.49 12.37
N LEU A 37 0.99 -1.90 11.18
CA LEU A 37 2.24 -1.26 10.77
C LEU A 37 2.64 -0.11 11.69
N ARG A 38 1.66 0.70 12.12
CA ARG A 38 1.90 1.81 13.06
C ARG A 38 2.38 1.30 14.41
N SER A 39 1.76 0.24 14.94
CA SER A 39 2.19 -0.36 16.21
C SER A 39 3.60 -0.94 16.10
N LEU A 40 3.89 -1.66 15.02
CA LEU A 40 5.22 -2.20 14.73
C LEU A 40 6.28 -1.09 14.66
N ALA A 41 5.99 0.02 13.96
CA ALA A 41 6.89 1.16 13.83
C ALA A 41 7.18 1.84 15.19
N LYS A 42 6.17 1.95 16.05
CA LYS A 42 6.29 2.61 17.37
C LYS A 42 7.17 1.83 18.35
N MET A 43 7.39 0.54 18.11
CA MET A 43 8.27 -0.30 18.93
C MET A 43 9.74 -0.20 18.50
N GLN A 44 10.05 0.49 17.41
CA GLN A 44 11.41 0.63 16.94
C GLN A 44 12.20 1.66 17.75
N LEU A 45 13.48 1.37 17.93
CA LEU A 45 14.50 2.29 18.40
C LEU A 45 15.55 2.46 17.30
N ASP A 46 16.00 3.69 17.11
CA ASP A 46 17.13 3.96 16.22
C ASP A 46 18.42 3.41 16.84
N GLU A 47 19.12 2.53 16.10
CA GLU A 47 20.27 1.80 16.64
C GLU A 47 21.44 2.71 17.02
N TYR A 48 21.53 3.90 16.40
CA TYR A 48 22.64 4.83 16.61
C TYR A 48 22.38 5.81 17.75
N THR A 49 21.16 6.31 17.86
CA THR A 49 20.76 7.34 18.83
C THR A 49 20.06 6.76 20.05
N GLY A 50 19.55 5.53 19.96
CA GLY A 50 18.69 4.89 20.97
C GLY A 50 17.32 5.56 21.13
N LEU A 51 16.98 6.53 20.27
CA LEU A 51 15.72 7.25 20.33
C LEU A 51 14.59 6.41 19.70
N PRO A 52 13.36 6.46 20.26
CA PRO A 52 12.21 5.86 19.61
C PRO A 52 11.90 6.58 18.29
N TYR A 53 11.36 5.83 17.33
CA TYR A 53 10.92 6.41 16.06
C TYR A 53 9.77 7.41 16.27
N ASP A 54 9.80 8.54 15.55
CA ASP A 54 8.67 9.47 15.47
C ASP A 54 7.71 9.00 14.36
N VAL A 55 6.65 8.29 14.77
CA VAL A 55 5.69 7.67 13.85
C VAL A 55 4.46 8.55 13.66
N LYS A 56 4.21 8.98 12.42
CA LYS A 56 3.00 9.71 12.03
C LYS A 56 2.19 8.88 11.06
N TYR A 57 0.87 8.89 11.25
CA TYR A 57 -0.08 8.27 10.34
C TYR A 57 -0.87 9.37 9.64
N ALA A 58 -1.16 9.19 8.34
CA ALA A 58 -2.04 10.09 7.60
C ALA A 58 -1.61 11.56 7.73
N ASN A 59 -0.31 11.82 7.57
CA ASN A 59 0.28 13.10 7.89
C ASN A 59 -0.31 14.21 6.99
N ARG A 60 -0.93 15.21 7.61
CA ARG A 60 -1.67 16.25 6.91
C ARG A 60 -0.81 17.02 5.91
N GLU A 61 0.45 17.31 6.26
CA GLU A 61 1.39 18.02 5.39
C GLU A 61 1.73 17.20 4.15
N LEU A 62 2.10 15.93 4.32
CA LEU A 62 2.40 15.03 3.21
C LEU A 62 1.17 14.88 2.31
N ARG A 63 0.02 14.53 2.90
CA ARG A 63 -1.25 14.39 2.17
C ARG A 63 -1.66 15.68 1.44
N SER A 64 -1.42 16.85 2.04
CA SER A 64 -1.69 18.13 1.35
C SER A 64 -0.83 18.28 0.11
N ALA A 65 0.44 17.87 0.18
CA ALA A 65 1.39 18.00 -0.92
C ALA A 65 1.15 16.97 -2.05
N ILE A 66 0.76 15.73 -1.71
CA ILE A 66 0.57 14.66 -2.71
C ILE A 66 -0.86 14.58 -3.25
N PHE A 67 -1.88 15.01 -2.49
CA PHE A 67 -3.29 14.95 -2.92
C PHE A 67 -3.91 16.31 -3.25
N GLY A 68 -3.35 17.42 -2.76
CA GLY A 68 -3.85 18.77 -3.02
C GLY A 68 -5.06 19.15 -2.15
N PHE A 69 -4.88 19.18 -0.81
CA PHE A 69 -5.97 19.64 0.06
C PHE A 69 -6.21 21.15 -0.04
N SER A 70 -7.44 21.53 -0.40
CA SER A 70 -8.00 22.89 -0.36
C SER A 70 -7.25 23.96 -1.18
N LYS A 71 -7.79 24.33 -2.36
CA LYS A 71 -7.39 25.48 -3.21
C LYS A 71 -5.93 25.56 -3.67
N ASN A 72 -5.08 24.63 -3.27
CA ASN A 72 -3.71 24.53 -3.76
C ASN A 72 -3.67 23.55 -4.93
N ASP A 73 -3.04 23.94 -6.03
CA ASP A 73 -2.74 23.03 -7.13
C ASP A 73 -1.95 21.82 -6.61
N ARG A 74 -2.15 20.66 -7.25
CA ARG A 74 -1.33 19.48 -6.96
C ARG A 74 0.11 19.77 -7.37
N THR A 75 1.00 19.74 -6.40
CA THR A 75 2.41 20.12 -6.58
C THR A 75 3.33 18.99 -6.16
N ILE A 76 2.95 17.76 -6.51
CA ILE A 76 3.63 16.55 -6.05
C ILE A 76 5.12 16.56 -6.38
N ASP A 77 5.48 17.14 -7.52
CA ASP A 77 6.82 17.21 -8.09
C ASP A 77 7.46 18.61 -7.99
N ASN A 78 6.76 19.60 -7.43
CA ASN A 78 7.31 20.94 -7.26
C ASN A 78 8.49 20.93 -6.28
N PRO A 79 9.74 21.19 -6.70
CA PRO A 79 10.91 20.97 -5.85
C PRO A 79 10.96 21.86 -4.60
N THR A 80 10.33 23.04 -4.65
CA THR A 80 10.26 23.94 -3.50
C THR A 80 9.27 23.43 -2.47
N MET A 81 8.10 22.97 -2.92
CA MET A 81 7.09 22.41 -2.02
C MET A 81 7.50 21.07 -1.46
N VAL A 82 8.10 20.18 -2.26
CA VAL A 82 8.66 18.91 -1.78
C VAL A 82 9.67 19.15 -0.65
N ARG A 83 10.65 20.03 -0.85
CA ARG A 83 11.63 20.37 0.20
C ARG A 83 10.98 20.97 1.44
N HIS A 84 9.96 21.81 1.28
CA HIS A 84 9.22 22.36 2.41
C HIS A 84 8.47 21.27 3.18
N THR A 85 7.75 20.38 2.48
CA THR A 85 7.04 19.25 3.07
C THR A 85 8.01 18.33 3.82
N MET A 86 9.13 17.95 3.21
CA MET A 86 10.13 17.08 3.82
C MET A 86 10.70 17.66 5.12
N ARG A 87 11.00 18.96 5.16
CA ARG A 87 11.46 19.64 6.38
C ARG A 87 10.44 19.62 7.52
N ARG A 88 9.14 19.53 7.20
CA ARG A 88 8.06 19.51 8.19
C ARG A 88 7.75 18.11 8.69
N ILE A 89 7.75 17.12 7.78
CA ILE A 89 7.39 15.75 8.15
C ILE A 89 8.56 15.00 8.78
N CYS A 90 9.79 15.32 8.35
CA CYS A 90 11.04 14.73 8.82
C CYS A 90 12.07 15.82 9.19
N PRO A 91 11.85 16.56 10.30
CA PRO A 91 12.80 17.56 10.76
C PRO A 91 14.17 16.96 11.14
N ALA A 92 15.24 17.74 11.01
CA ALA A 92 16.58 17.32 11.39
C ALA A 92 16.80 17.40 12.92
N ASN A 93 16.04 16.61 13.69
CA ASN A 93 16.11 16.58 15.17
C ASN A 93 16.87 15.36 15.71
N GLY A 94 17.40 14.51 14.84
CA GLY A 94 18.15 13.29 15.19
C GLY A 94 17.29 12.05 15.40
N ALA A 95 15.97 12.15 15.46
CA ALA A 95 15.09 10.98 15.50
C ALA A 95 14.87 10.41 14.10
N HIS A 96 14.66 9.10 14.00
CA HIS A 96 14.15 8.48 12.78
C HIS A 96 12.65 8.75 12.68
N HIS A 97 12.21 9.34 11.57
CA HIS A 97 10.81 9.65 11.30
C HIS A 97 10.19 8.60 10.40
N VAL A 98 9.04 8.04 10.78
CA VAL A 98 8.27 7.10 9.96
C VAL A 98 6.90 7.70 9.67
N ILE A 99 6.61 7.90 8.39
CA ILE A 99 5.30 8.36 7.93
C ILE A 99 4.59 7.18 7.29
N VAL A 100 3.49 6.73 7.90
CA VAL A 100 2.63 5.70 7.34
C VAL A 100 1.48 6.38 6.61
N GLU A 101 1.42 6.20 5.30
CA GLU A 101 0.32 6.64 4.46
C GLU A 101 -0.47 5.47 3.91
N ASP A 102 -1.79 5.62 3.91
CA ASP A 102 -2.71 4.73 3.23
C ASP A 102 -3.73 5.54 2.45
N LEU A 103 -4.08 5.05 1.26
CA LEU A 103 -5.30 5.42 0.53
C LEU A 103 -5.57 4.32 -0.49
N SER A 104 -6.83 4.00 -0.70
CA SER A 104 -7.24 3.02 -1.69
C SER A 104 -7.13 3.54 -3.12
N PHE A 105 -6.91 2.60 -4.05
CA PHE A 105 -7.01 2.81 -5.48
C PHE A 105 -8.25 2.10 -6.03
N PRO A 106 -9.15 2.78 -6.74
CA PRO A 106 -9.32 4.24 -6.80
C PRO A 106 -9.75 4.84 -5.46
N SER A 107 -9.69 6.16 -5.36
CA SER A 107 -9.89 6.89 -4.10
C SER A 107 -11.18 7.74 -4.03
N GLY A 108 -11.88 7.94 -5.14
CA GLY A 108 -13.11 8.74 -5.18
C GLY A 108 -14.09 8.22 -6.22
N GLU A 109 -15.35 8.09 -5.84
CA GLU A 109 -16.46 7.77 -6.74
C GLU A 109 -16.67 8.90 -7.78
N ALA A 110 -17.45 8.63 -8.82
CA ALA A 110 -17.67 9.61 -9.89
C ALA A 110 -18.49 10.83 -9.44
N ASP A 111 -19.28 10.67 -8.38
CA ASP A 111 -20.16 11.67 -7.76
C ASP A 111 -19.68 12.10 -6.36
N ASP A 112 -18.44 11.76 -5.99
CA ASP A 112 -17.87 12.14 -4.70
C ASP A 112 -17.85 13.67 -4.54
N PRO A 113 -18.50 14.26 -3.51
CA PRO A 113 -18.57 15.71 -3.36
C PRO A 113 -17.21 16.34 -2.97
N ARG A 114 -16.21 15.54 -2.59
CA ARG A 114 -14.90 16.01 -2.15
C ARG A 114 -14.04 16.39 -3.35
N THR A 115 -13.87 17.69 -3.57
CA THR A 115 -13.13 18.25 -4.71
C THR A 115 -11.62 17.96 -4.73
N TYR A 116 -11.04 17.54 -3.60
CA TYR A 116 -9.61 17.22 -3.51
C TYR A 116 -9.28 15.80 -3.98
N ARG A 117 -10.27 14.90 -4.04
CA ARG A 117 -10.08 13.53 -4.54
C ARG A 117 -10.03 13.55 -6.06
N VAL A 118 -9.26 12.66 -6.68
CA VAL A 118 -9.53 12.35 -8.08
C VAL A 118 -10.82 11.56 -8.15
N HIS A 119 -11.70 11.91 -9.06
CA HIS A 119 -12.96 11.21 -9.25
C HIS A 119 -12.80 10.13 -10.31
N ARG A 120 -13.52 9.02 -10.14
CA ARG A 120 -13.68 8.02 -11.20
C ARG A 120 -14.33 8.65 -12.42
N GLN A 121 -13.97 8.16 -13.59
CA GLN A 121 -14.54 8.64 -14.84
C GLN A 121 -15.62 7.68 -15.32
N ARG A 122 -16.82 8.17 -15.63
CA ARG A 122 -17.94 7.32 -16.09
C ARG A 122 -17.62 6.52 -17.35
N TRP A 123 -16.74 7.02 -18.21
CA TRP A 123 -16.33 6.30 -19.41
C TRP A 123 -15.45 5.07 -19.11
N TRP A 124 -14.88 4.95 -17.89
CA TRP A 124 -14.14 3.75 -17.45
C TRP A 124 -15.04 2.51 -17.36
N TYR A 125 -16.34 2.69 -17.12
CA TYR A 125 -17.27 1.57 -16.95
C TYR A 125 -17.38 0.70 -18.20
N GLN A 126 -17.08 1.27 -19.37
CA GLN A 126 -17.12 0.61 -20.68
C GLN A 126 -15.72 0.48 -21.32
N SER A 127 -14.67 0.86 -20.60
CA SER A 127 -13.29 0.82 -21.10
C SER A 127 -12.65 -0.54 -20.85
N THR A 128 -11.60 -0.88 -21.60
CA THR A 128 -10.75 -2.02 -21.24
C THR A 128 -9.88 -1.71 -20.03
N MET A 129 -9.39 -2.75 -19.36
CA MET A 129 -8.41 -2.66 -18.27
C MET A 129 -7.18 -1.81 -18.67
N GLU A 130 -6.68 -1.99 -19.89
CA GLU A 130 -5.53 -1.27 -20.43
C GLU A 130 -5.84 0.22 -20.65
N GLN A 131 -7.02 0.53 -21.17
CA GLN A 131 -7.45 1.91 -21.38
C GLN A 131 -7.54 2.67 -20.05
N ILE A 132 -8.08 2.03 -19.01
CA ILE A 132 -8.12 2.62 -17.66
C ILE A 132 -6.70 2.81 -17.13
N ALA A 133 -5.87 1.76 -17.19
CA ALA A 133 -4.49 1.77 -16.68
C ALA A 133 -3.56 2.76 -17.40
N MET A 134 -3.89 3.17 -18.62
CA MET A 134 -3.15 4.18 -19.40
C MET A 134 -3.74 5.58 -19.30
N SER A 135 -4.91 5.74 -18.68
CA SER A 135 -5.56 7.04 -18.61
C SER A 135 -4.83 7.97 -17.63
N GLU A 136 -4.62 9.22 -18.06
CA GLU A 136 -3.97 10.25 -17.23
C GLU A 136 -4.70 10.44 -15.89
N THR A 137 -6.02 10.41 -15.91
CA THR A 137 -6.81 10.55 -14.69
C THR A 137 -6.60 9.38 -13.72
N ALA A 138 -6.55 8.12 -14.20
CA ALA A 138 -6.29 6.97 -13.33
C ALA A 138 -4.87 6.97 -12.77
N LEU A 139 -3.88 7.41 -13.56
CA LEU A 139 -2.50 7.58 -13.10
C LEU A 139 -2.38 8.55 -11.93
N ASN A 140 -3.35 9.43 -11.74
CA ASN A 140 -3.35 10.40 -10.65
C ASN A 140 -4.18 9.98 -9.42
N HIS A 141 -4.79 8.79 -9.41
CA HIS A 141 -5.59 8.28 -8.29
C HIS A 141 -4.73 7.53 -7.27
N PRO A 142 -4.98 7.69 -5.96
CA PRO A 142 -5.20 8.99 -5.33
C PRO A 142 -4.04 9.96 -5.60
N THR A 143 -2.88 9.44 -5.98
CA THR A 143 -1.67 10.17 -6.34
C THR A 143 -0.94 9.44 -7.44
N ASN A 144 -0.19 10.18 -8.26
CA ASN A 144 0.72 9.59 -9.23
C ASN A 144 1.94 9.00 -8.50
N LEU A 145 2.00 7.66 -8.45
CA LEU A 145 3.05 6.92 -7.73
C LEU A 145 4.44 7.13 -8.34
N TYR A 146 4.55 7.28 -9.66
CA TYR A 146 5.82 7.58 -10.33
C TYR A 146 6.32 8.96 -9.91
N ALA A 147 5.48 9.98 -10.08
CA ALA A 147 5.84 11.36 -9.69
C ALA A 147 6.13 11.48 -8.19
N PHE A 148 5.36 10.78 -7.34
CA PHE A 148 5.62 10.70 -5.91
C PHE A 148 6.99 10.13 -5.60
N TYR A 149 7.29 8.94 -6.14
CA TYR A 149 8.54 8.25 -5.87
C TYR A 149 9.74 9.06 -6.37
N GLU A 150 9.70 9.57 -7.59
CA GLU A 150 10.77 10.38 -8.18
C GLU A 150 11.04 11.66 -7.37
N ALA A 151 9.98 12.36 -6.95
CA ALA A 151 10.12 13.63 -6.24
C ALA A 151 10.60 13.47 -4.79
N TYR A 152 10.13 12.43 -4.08
CA TYR A 152 10.37 12.27 -2.64
C TYR A 152 11.52 11.31 -2.30
N SER A 153 11.85 10.35 -3.17
CA SER A 153 12.92 9.36 -2.91
C SER A 153 14.32 9.97 -2.74
N PRO A 154 14.66 11.18 -3.21
CA PRO A 154 15.93 11.82 -2.82
C PRO A 154 16.00 12.17 -1.32
N TYR A 155 14.85 12.35 -0.65
CA TYR A 155 14.78 12.88 0.72
C TYR A 155 14.33 11.85 1.77
N ALA A 156 13.64 10.79 1.36
CA ALA A 156 13.16 9.71 2.23
C ALA A 156 13.48 8.33 1.65
N ASP A 157 13.49 7.31 2.50
CA ASP A 157 13.35 5.92 2.07
C ASP A 157 11.85 5.64 1.85
N ILE A 158 11.45 5.35 0.61
CA ILE A 158 10.04 5.13 0.27
C ILE A 158 9.82 3.64 0.06
N ARG A 159 8.90 3.08 0.86
CA ARG A 159 8.56 1.66 0.85
C ARG A 159 7.07 1.48 0.62
N PHE A 160 6.70 0.53 -0.22
CA PHE A 160 5.32 0.21 -0.54
C PHE A 160 4.94 -1.15 0.05
N VAL A 161 3.94 -1.16 0.93
CA VAL A 161 3.36 -2.42 1.43
C VAL A 161 2.10 -2.68 0.63
N VAL A 162 2.17 -3.61 -0.32
CA VAL A 162 1.06 -3.96 -1.20
C VAL A 162 0.16 -4.94 -0.47
N LEU A 163 -1.12 -4.60 -0.37
CA LEU A 163 -2.14 -5.45 0.22
C LEU A 163 -2.89 -6.18 -0.87
N HIS A 164 -2.92 -7.51 -0.75
CA HIS A 164 -3.80 -8.34 -1.53
C HIS A 164 -4.87 -8.96 -0.64
N ARG A 165 -6.11 -8.83 -1.11
CA ARG A 165 -7.27 -9.56 -0.60
C ARG A 165 -7.89 -10.31 -1.79
N PRO A 166 -8.47 -11.51 -1.59
CA PRO A 166 -9.13 -12.25 -2.66
C PRO A 166 -10.05 -11.36 -3.49
N TYR A 167 -9.96 -11.49 -4.81
CA TYR A 167 -10.56 -10.59 -5.79
C TYR A 167 -12.07 -10.46 -5.58
N ILE A 168 -12.75 -11.59 -5.40
CA ILE A 168 -14.21 -11.62 -5.16
C ILE A 168 -14.58 -10.80 -3.92
N LYS A 169 -13.84 -10.97 -2.82
CA LYS A 169 -14.09 -10.22 -1.56
C LYS A 169 -13.81 -8.73 -1.73
N THR A 170 -12.81 -8.39 -2.54
CA THR A 170 -12.44 -7.01 -2.87
C THR A 170 -13.60 -6.32 -3.60
N VAL A 171 -14.12 -6.92 -4.68
CA VAL A 171 -15.27 -6.38 -5.43
C VAL A 171 -16.53 -6.33 -4.56
N ALA A 172 -16.83 -7.39 -3.81
CA ALA A 172 -18.03 -7.47 -2.97
C ALA A 172 -18.08 -6.41 -1.86
N SER A 173 -16.95 -5.81 -1.47
CA SER A 173 -16.93 -4.81 -0.40
C SER A 173 -17.66 -3.53 -0.76
N HIS A 174 -17.73 -3.21 -2.06
CA HIS A 174 -18.35 -2.02 -2.62
C HIS A 174 -19.13 -2.37 -3.91
N MET A 175 -19.92 -3.45 -3.87
CA MET A 175 -20.58 -4.01 -5.05
C MET A 175 -21.52 -3.04 -5.79
N ASP A 176 -22.01 -2.00 -5.10
CA ASP A 176 -22.90 -0.97 -5.65
C ASP A 176 -22.15 0.18 -6.33
N TYR A 177 -20.82 0.23 -6.21
CA TYR A 177 -20.02 1.29 -6.82
C TYR A 177 -19.97 1.11 -8.34
N ASP A 178 -19.73 2.20 -9.06
CA ASP A 178 -19.59 2.22 -10.54
C ASP A 178 -20.82 1.74 -11.33
N GLY A 179 -21.96 1.54 -10.68
CA GLY A 179 -23.26 1.24 -11.31
C GLY A 179 -23.63 -0.24 -11.31
N THR A 180 -22.68 -1.14 -11.60
CA THR A 180 -22.89 -2.60 -11.53
C THR A 180 -21.63 -3.32 -11.04
N VAL A 181 -21.79 -4.55 -10.54
CA VAL A 181 -20.66 -5.42 -10.14
C VAL A 181 -19.65 -5.60 -11.27
N GLU A 182 -20.12 -5.83 -12.50
CA GLU A 182 -19.28 -5.97 -13.69
C GLU A 182 -18.44 -4.71 -13.94
N GLN A 183 -19.09 -3.54 -13.90
CA GLN A 183 -18.45 -2.24 -14.14
C GLN A 183 -17.43 -1.92 -13.05
N HIS A 184 -17.79 -2.16 -11.78
CA HIS A 184 -16.88 -1.98 -10.65
C HIS A 184 -15.66 -2.89 -10.75
N SER A 185 -15.91 -4.17 -11.00
CA SER A 185 -14.89 -5.20 -11.21
C SER A 185 -13.91 -4.83 -12.33
N ASN A 186 -14.42 -4.26 -13.43
CA ASN A 186 -13.59 -3.76 -14.53
C ASN A 186 -12.71 -2.56 -14.12
N VAL A 187 -13.27 -1.60 -13.39
CA VAL A 187 -12.50 -0.46 -12.85
C VAL A 187 -11.36 -0.96 -11.95
N LEU A 188 -11.66 -1.86 -11.00
CA LEU A 188 -10.64 -2.41 -10.11
C LEU A 188 -9.53 -3.17 -10.86
N ARG A 189 -9.88 -3.91 -11.92
CA ARG A 189 -8.88 -4.57 -12.80
C ARG A 189 -7.96 -3.56 -13.46
N GLY A 190 -8.50 -2.45 -13.96
CA GLY A 190 -7.71 -1.32 -14.48
C GLY A 190 -6.65 -0.83 -13.48
N TYR A 191 -7.03 -0.66 -12.21
CA TYR A 191 -6.12 -0.27 -11.15
C TYR A 191 -5.12 -1.35 -10.76
N MET A 192 -5.51 -2.62 -10.75
CA MET A 192 -4.57 -3.73 -10.52
C MET A 192 -3.47 -3.76 -11.59
N LEU A 193 -3.83 -3.57 -12.86
CA LEU A 193 -2.84 -3.48 -13.94
C LEU A 193 -1.95 -2.23 -13.81
N LEU A 194 -2.54 -1.08 -13.48
CA LEU A 194 -1.80 0.17 -13.25
C LEU A 194 -0.77 0.01 -12.13
N LEU A 195 -1.20 -0.52 -10.98
CA LEU A 195 -0.31 -0.80 -9.85
C LEU A 195 0.76 -1.82 -10.24
N ARG A 196 0.38 -2.91 -10.93
CA ARG A 196 1.35 -3.91 -11.39
C ARG A 196 2.48 -3.30 -12.20
N ARG A 197 2.18 -2.43 -13.15
CA ARG A 197 3.19 -1.72 -13.97
C ARG A 197 4.14 -0.87 -13.13
N PHE A 198 3.62 -0.19 -12.10
CA PHE A 198 4.45 0.58 -11.17
C PHE A 198 5.36 -0.32 -10.32
N LEU A 199 4.84 -1.44 -9.84
CA LEU A 199 5.59 -2.41 -9.03
C LEU A 199 6.71 -3.07 -9.85
N ASP A 200 6.44 -3.44 -11.10
CA ASP A 200 7.45 -4.01 -12.01
C ASP A 200 8.60 -3.04 -12.30
N SER A 201 8.34 -1.73 -12.37
CA SER A 201 9.40 -0.73 -12.55
C SER A 201 10.17 -0.39 -11.27
N HIS A 202 9.72 -0.87 -10.10
CA HIS A 202 10.34 -0.58 -8.79
C HIS A 202 10.48 -1.83 -7.90
N PRO A 203 11.06 -2.95 -8.38
CA PRO A 203 10.96 -4.27 -7.73
C PRO A 203 11.57 -4.36 -6.32
N ARG A 204 12.39 -3.39 -5.90
CA ARG A 204 13.06 -3.38 -4.59
C ARG A 204 12.37 -2.51 -3.54
N THR A 205 11.36 -1.74 -3.93
CA THR A 205 10.73 -0.75 -3.06
C THR A 205 9.42 -1.23 -2.48
N TRP A 206 9.00 -2.46 -2.79
CA TRP A 206 7.72 -2.99 -2.35
C TRP A 206 7.79 -4.43 -1.83
N THR A 207 6.79 -4.79 -1.03
CA THR A 207 6.51 -6.17 -0.59
C THR A 207 5.02 -6.44 -0.65
N LEU A 208 4.63 -7.72 -0.67
CA LEU A 208 3.23 -8.15 -0.68
C LEU A 208 2.81 -8.65 0.69
N VAL A 209 1.56 -8.37 1.08
CA VAL A 209 0.89 -8.95 2.24
C VAL A 209 -0.42 -9.57 1.79
N CYS A 210 -0.56 -10.89 1.95
CA CYS A 210 -1.83 -11.58 1.77
C CYS A 210 -2.71 -11.37 3.01
N VAL A 211 -3.62 -10.41 2.95
CA VAL A 211 -4.46 -9.98 4.07
C VAL A 211 -5.28 -11.14 4.63
N GLU A 212 -5.74 -12.07 3.78
CA GLU A 212 -6.44 -13.28 4.22
C GLU A 212 -5.64 -14.14 5.21
N ARG A 213 -4.30 -14.14 5.11
CA ARG A 213 -3.44 -14.92 6.01
C ARG A 213 -3.43 -14.37 7.43
N MET A 214 -3.97 -13.17 7.65
CA MET A 214 -4.15 -12.56 8.96
C MET A 214 -5.55 -12.81 9.56
N THR A 215 -6.50 -13.30 8.76
CA THR A 215 -7.91 -13.41 9.19
C THR A 215 -8.19 -14.74 9.87
N SER A 216 -9.05 -14.70 10.87
CA SER A 216 -9.53 -15.88 11.57
C SER A 216 -10.28 -16.81 10.60
N SER A 217 -11.03 -16.25 9.64
CA SER A 217 -11.71 -17.02 8.59
C SER A 217 -10.80 -17.90 7.72
N PHE A 218 -9.51 -17.55 7.57
CA PHE A 218 -8.57 -18.37 6.81
C PHE A 218 -8.07 -19.57 7.63
N HIS A 219 -7.91 -19.37 8.95
CA HIS A 219 -7.37 -20.38 9.86
C HIS A 219 -8.47 -21.20 10.59
N GLY A 220 -9.74 -20.83 10.42
CA GLY A 220 -10.86 -21.42 11.15
C GLY A 220 -10.71 -21.21 12.65
N ASP A 221 -10.91 -22.28 13.42
CA ASP A 221 -10.76 -22.26 14.89
C ASP A 221 -9.29 -22.35 15.35
N ASN A 222 -8.33 -22.45 14.42
CA ASN A 222 -6.91 -22.59 14.76
C ASN A 222 -6.25 -21.23 15.06
N VAL A 223 -6.42 -20.77 16.30
CA VAL A 223 -5.83 -19.52 16.80
C VAL A 223 -4.30 -19.53 16.74
N GLU A 224 -3.65 -20.66 17.04
CA GLU A 224 -2.19 -20.77 17.04
C GLU A 224 -1.61 -20.56 15.63
N SER A 225 -2.20 -21.19 14.62
CA SER A 225 -1.82 -21.01 13.21
C SER A 225 -2.00 -19.57 12.76
N ARG A 226 -3.11 -18.92 13.17
CA ARG A 226 -3.34 -17.50 12.87
C ARG A 226 -2.27 -16.62 13.49
N ASP A 227 -1.97 -16.83 14.77
CA ASP A 227 -1.02 -16.00 15.51
C ASP A 227 0.43 -16.24 15.03
N GLU A 228 0.77 -17.46 14.60
CA GLU A 228 2.04 -17.74 13.92
C GLU A 228 2.14 -17.02 12.56
N SER A 229 1.10 -17.09 11.73
CA SER A 229 1.04 -16.38 10.45
C SER A 229 1.20 -14.86 10.63
N ARG A 230 0.50 -14.30 11.63
CA ARG A 230 0.62 -12.88 12.02
C ARG A 230 2.05 -12.51 12.42
N ARG A 231 2.70 -13.31 13.28
CA ARG A 231 4.11 -13.08 13.67
C ARG A 231 5.05 -13.10 12.47
N ARG A 232 4.90 -14.08 11.56
CA ARG A 232 5.73 -14.17 10.35
C ARG A 232 5.56 -12.95 9.45
N ILE A 233 4.33 -12.43 9.32
CA ILE A 233 4.09 -11.20 8.57
C ILE A 233 4.76 -10.00 9.23
N LEU A 234 4.69 -9.87 10.56
CA LEU A 234 5.41 -8.80 11.27
C LEU A 234 6.92 -8.89 11.06
N SER A 235 7.51 -10.07 11.18
CA SER A 235 8.95 -10.28 10.94
C SER A 235 9.35 -9.92 9.51
N MET A 236 8.57 -10.37 8.51
CA MET A 236 8.78 -10.04 7.10
C MET A 236 8.67 -8.53 6.84
N LEU A 237 7.68 -7.86 7.44
CA LEU A 237 7.53 -6.41 7.32
C LEU A 237 8.69 -5.66 7.96
N ALA A 238 9.13 -6.08 9.16
CA ALA A 238 10.28 -5.48 9.82
C ALA A 238 11.55 -5.65 8.97
N GLU A 239 11.82 -6.85 8.45
CA GLU A 239 12.96 -7.11 7.57
C GLU A 239 12.92 -6.23 6.31
N PHE A 240 11.78 -6.21 5.61
CA PHE A 240 11.61 -5.42 4.39
C PHE A 240 11.81 -3.91 4.63
N LEU A 241 11.35 -3.41 5.77
CA LEU A 241 11.46 -2.00 6.16
C LEU A 241 12.82 -1.65 6.77
N GLY A 242 13.71 -2.62 6.98
CA GLY A 242 15.00 -2.43 7.63
C GLY A 242 14.89 -2.10 9.13
N TRP A 243 13.85 -2.62 9.78
CA TRP A 243 13.57 -2.46 11.21
C TRP A 243 14.09 -3.66 12.01
N ASP A 244 14.28 -3.51 13.33
CA ASP A 244 14.82 -4.59 14.17
C ASP A 244 13.81 -5.74 14.30
N HIS A 245 14.11 -6.89 13.68
CA HIS A 245 13.27 -8.09 13.72
C HIS A 245 12.86 -8.53 15.14
N ARG A 246 13.70 -8.28 16.17
CA ARG A 246 13.39 -8.67 17.56
C ARG A 246 12.16 -7.94 18.10
N THR A 247 11.90 -6.72 17.61
CA THR A 247 10.70 -5.97 17.98
C THR A 247 9.43 -6.60 17.39
N ALA A 248 9.52 -7.22 16.20
CA ALA A 248 8.40 -7.92 15.57
C ALA A 248 8.00 -9.17 16.36
N GLU A 249 8.98 -9.92 16.89
CA GLU A 249 8.74 -11.10 17.73
C GLU A 249 8.04 -10.74 19.05
N GLY A 250 8.31 -9.55 19.59
CA GLY A 250 7.71 -9.05 20.84
C GLY A 250 6.43 -8.23 20.69
N CYS A 251 5.94 -7.99 19.46
CA CYS A 251 4.77 -7.13 19.24
C CYS A 251 3.44 -7.89 19.40
N HIS A 252 3.15 -8.34 20.63
CA HIS A 252 1.90 -9.04 20.94
C HIS A 252 0.65 -8.19 20.64
N ASP A 253 0.74 -6.89 20.92
CA ASP A 253 -0.38 -5.94 20.80
C ASP A 253 -0.46 -5.28 19.40
N CYS A 254 0.37 -5.70 18.44
CA CYS A 254 0.37 -5.14 17.09
C CYS A 254 -1.01 -5.27 16.41
N TYR A 255 -1.75 -6.32 16.75
CA TYR A 255 -3.05 -6.63 16.16
C TYR A 255 -4.24 -6.15 17.01
N ASP A 256 -4.04 -5.40 18.09
CA ASP A 256 -5.15 -4.92 18.92
C ASP A 256 -6.10 -3.97 18.17
N GLY A 257 -5.56 -3.24 17.19
CA GLY A 257 -6.35 -2.38 16.29
C GLY A 257 -6.83 -3.08 15.02
N TRP A 258 -6.65 -4.39 14.90
CA TRP A 258 -7.06 -5.16 13.73
C TRP A 258 -8.55 -5.52 13.80
N GLU A 259 -9.28 -5.19 12.75
CA GLU A 259 -10.70 -5.53 12.63
C GLU A 259 -10.94 -6.37 11.36
N GLU A 260 -11.65 -7.50 11.53
CA GLU A 260 -12.05 -8.37 10.43
C GLU A 260 -13.43 -7.99 9.91
N SER A 261 -13.60 -7.95 8.58
CA SER A 261 -14.93 -7.86 7.99
C SER A 261 -15.66 -9.20 8.13
N GLY A 262 -16.80 -9.21 8.80
CA GLY A 262 -17.67 -10.38 8.96
C GLY A 262 -18.67 -10.61 7.82
N ARG A 263 -18.52 -9.92 6.68
CA ARG A 263 -19.49 -10.00 5.57
C ARG A 263 -19.38 -11.31 4.76
N ASP A 264 -20.53 -11.87 4.40
CA ASP A 264 -20.64 -12.99 3.47
C ASP A 264 -20.68 -12.48 2.02
N HIS A 265 -19.49 -12.26 1.48
CA HIS A 265 -19.31 -11.70 0.15
C HIS A 265 -19.87 -12.57 -0.99
N VAL A 266 -19.92 -13.89 -0.82
CA VAL A 266 -20.43 -14.78 -1.88
C VAL A 266 -21.96 -14.76 -1.88
N GLY A 267 -22.57 -14.81 -0.69
CA GLY A 267 -24.01 -14.67 -0.55
C GLY A 267 -24.55 -13.32 -1.06
N GLU A 268 -23.78 -12.24 -0.88
CA GLU A 268 -24.13 -10.88 -1.33
C GLU A 268 -24.14 -10.74 -2.86
N LEU A 269 -23.21 -11.40 -3.57
CA LEU A 269 -23.03 -11.22 -5.01
C LEU A 269 -24.07 -11.96 -5.87
N GLY A 270 -24.51 -13.15 -5.44
CA GLY A 270 -25.39 -14.01 -6.25
C GLY A 270 -24.69 -14.67 -7.45
N GLU A 271 -25.31 -15.71 -8.02
CA GLU A 271 -24.70 -16.61 -9.00
C GLU A 271 -24.30 -15.90 -10.31
N GLU A 272 -25.14 -15.01 -10.83
CA GLU A 272 -24.89 -14.30 -12.10
C GLU A 272 -23.63 -13.43 -12.02
N ASN A 273 -23.50 -12.62 -10.96
CA ASN A 273 -22.31 -11.79 -10.75
C ASN A 273 -21.07 -12.65 -10.52
N MET A 274 -21.19 -13.79 -9.83
CA MET A 274 -20.08 -14.70 -9.62
C MET A 274 -19.49 -15.23 -10.93
N LEU A 275 -20.32 -15.53 -11.94
CA LEU A 275 -19.83 -15.96 -13.26
C LEU A 275 -19.02 -14.86 -13.95
N VAL A 276 -19.49 -13.61 -13.89
CA VAL A 276 -18.77 -12.44 -14.44
C VAL A 276 -17.43 -12.25 -13.72
N LEU A 277 -17.43 -12.31 -12.39
CA LEU A 277 -16.21 -12.14 -11.59
C LEU A 277 -15.18 -13.25 -11.85
N LEU A 278 -15.62 -14.50 -12.03
CA LEU A 278 -14.71 -15.60 -12.36
C LEU A 278 -14.05 -15.41 -13.73
N GLU A 279 -14.78 -14.87 -14.72
CA GLU A 279 -14.19 -14.53 -16.01
C GLU A 279 -13.17 -13.38 -15.87
N HIS A 280 -13.54 -12.34 -15.14
CA HIS A 280 -12.67 -11.21 -14.82
C HIS A 280 -11.39 -11.64 -14.08
N MET A 281 -11.49 -12.59 -13.14
CA MET A 281 -10.33 -13.18 -12.46
C MET A 281 -9.38 -13.87 -13.43
N ARG A 282 -9.88 -14.63 -14.42
CA ARG A 282 -8.99 -15.32 -15.38
C ARG A 282 -8.07 -14.34 -16.11
N THR A 283 -8.58 -13.16 -16.45
CA THR A 283 -7.78 -12.12 -17.13
C THR A 283 -6.72 -11.46 -16.24
N LEU A 284 -6.84 -11.59 -14.91
CA LEU A 284 -5.85 -11.11 -13.95
C LEU A 284 -4.70 -12.10 -13.73
N GLY A 285 -4.79 -13.31 -14.28
CA GLY A 285 -3.72 -14.31 -14.20
C GLY A 285 -2.39 -13.74 -14.70
N GLY A 286 -1.36 -13.78 -13.84
CA GLY A 286 -0.04 -13.20 -14.12
C GLY A 286 0.07 -11.69 -13.92
N ILE A 287 -1.05 -10.99 -13.67
CA ILE A 287 -1.09 -9.55 -13.39
C ILE A 287 -1.17 -9.32 -11.87
N TRP A 288 -2.16 -9.95 -11.22
CA TRP A 288 -2.42 -9.79 -9.79
C TRP A 288 -2.76 -11.14 -9.16
N PRO A 289 -2.42 -11.40 -7.88
CA PRO A 289 -1.41 -10.68 -7.09
C PRO A 289 -0.03 -10.71 -7.76
N PRO A 290 0.83 -9.69 -7.57
CA PRO A 290 2.18 -9.71 -8.11
C PRO A 290 3.04 -10.74 -7.36
N GLU A 291 3.95 -11.40 -8.08
CA GLU A 291 4.86 -12.36 -7.46
C GLU A 291 6.02 -11.65 -6.75
N VAL A 292 6.36 -12.10 -5.54
CA VAL A 292 7.53 -11.63 -4.81
C VAL A 292 8.64 -12.68 -4.93
N GLU A 293 9.83 -12.26 -5.37
CA GLU A 293 10.99 -13.15 -5.43
C GLU A 293 11.36 -13.64 -4.02
N GLY A 294 11.51 -14.96 -3.85
CA GLY A 294 11.79 -15.54 -2.54
C GLY A 294 10.60 -15.52 -1.56
N ALA A 295 9.37 -15.33 -2.06
CA ALA A 295 8.16 -15.22 -1.24
C ALA A 295 8.02 -16.29 -0.14
N ILE A 296 7.76 -15.83 1.09
CA ILE A 296 7.26 -16.69 2.19
C ILE A 296 5.80 -17.11 1.93
N LEU A 297 5.28 -18.05 2.73
CA LEU A 297 3.91 -18.56 2.56
C LEU A 297 2.87 -17.44 2.65
N GLU A 298 3.09 -16.47 3.53
CA GLU A 298 2.20 -15.35 3.80
C GLU A 298 2.23 -14.27 2.69
N GLN A 299 3.09 -14.44 1.68
CA GLN A 299 3.15 -13.66 0.44
C GLN A 299 2.61 -14.45 -0.77
N LYS A 300 2.27 -15.73 -0.59
CA LYS A 300 1.66 -16.57 -1.64
C LYS A 300 0.13 -16.47 -1.56
N CYS A 301 -0.38 -15.43 -2.21
CA CYS A 301 -1.79 -15.09 -2.22
C CYS A 301 -2.55 -15.89 -3.29
N GLY A 302 -3.78 -16.28 -2.98
CA GLY A 302 -4.74 -16.70 -4.01
C GLY A 302 -5.16 -15.50 -4.88
N LEU A 303 -5.83 -15.76 -6.00
CA LEU A 303 -6.57 -14.70 -6.69
C LEU A 303 -7.96 -14.54 -6.11
#